data_AF-A0A8S9W7E4-F1
#
_entry.id   AF-A0A8S9W7E4-F1
#
_cell.length_a   1.000
_cell.length_b   1.000
_cell.length_c   1.000
_cell.angle_alpha   90.00
_cell.angle_beta   90.00
_cell.angle_gamma   90.00
#
_symmetry.space_group_name_H-M   'P 1'
#
loop_
_entity.id
_entity.type
_entity.pdbx_description
1 polymer ?
#
loop_
_entity_poly.entity_id
_entity_poly.type
_entity_poly.pdbx_seq_one_letter_code
_entity_poly.pdbx_strand_id
1 'polypeptide(L)'
;MTFNNDPVSTINAALKLLNGKNDINQVVIGIDPGKNPGVAVLEDGQVSEVYHVPARDVPALVRQILENYPGKDIIIRIGNGARLVRTRLINSILDMGVNIEVVDETGTSPSMGRGIHSFEMSDIIAAINIARLKGTRATKQEVEPSMGEIKRIQEYSREHSNGKTSIPRDLARKVAKGEMTMEEAIEKHDNPA
;
A
#
# COMPACT_ATOMS: atom_id res chain seq x y z
N MET A 1 30.93 -3.79 25.19
CA MET A 1 29.67 -4.42 24.71
C MET A 1 28.74 -4.51 25.90
N THR A 2 27.77 -3.60 25.99
CA THR A 2 26.74 -3.59 27.04
C THR A 2 25.66 -4.58 26.65
N PHE A 3 25.52 -5.67 27.41
CA PHE A 3 24.37 -6.56 27.29
C PHE A 3 23.14 -5.82 27.81
N ASN A 4 22.26 -5.45 26.90
CA ASN A 4 20.96 -4.88 27.26
C ASN A 4 20.14 -6.00 27.91
N ASN A 5 19.80 -5.84 29.19
CA ASN A 5 19.22 -6.89 30.04
C ASN A 5 17.70 -7.06 29.80
N ASP A 6 17.26 -6.89 28.56
CA ASP A 6 15.88 -7.12 28.13
C ASP A 6 15.73 -8.58 27.67
N PRO A 7 14.96 -9.42 28.38
CA PRO A 7 14.74 -10.82 28.03
C PRO A 7 14.20 -11.00 26.61
N VAL A 8 13.36 -10.07 26.14
CA VAL A 8 12.75 -10.14 24.81
C VAL A 8 13.82 -9.94 23.72
N SER A 9 14.67 -8.92 23.86
CA SER A 9 15.79 -8.70 22.94
C SER A 9 16.77 -9.88 22.90
N THR A 10 17.01 -10.54 24.03
CA THR A 10 17.91 -11.70 24.15
C THR A 10 17.31 -12.94 23.48
N ILE A 11 16.02 -13.19 23.69
CA ILE A 11 15.30 -14.28 23.02
C ILE A 11 15.29 -14.05 21.51
N ASN A 12 15.03 -12.81 21.07
CA ASN A 12 15.08 -12.46 19.65
C ASN A 12 16.48 -12.70 19.08
N ALA A 13 17.55 -12.26 19.75
CA ALA A 13 18.93 -12.52 19.32
C ALA A 13 19.27 -14.02 19.28
N ALA A 14 18.83 -14.80 20.26
CA ALA A 14 19.02 -16.25 20.28
C ALA A 14 18.26 -16.96 19.15
N LEU A 15 17.01 -16.56 18.89
CA LEU A 15 16.24 -17.04 17.72
C LEU A 15 16.90 -16.63 16.40
N LYS A 16 17.54 -15.46 16.34
CA LYS A 16 18.34 -15.06 15.18
C LYS A 16 19.53 -16.00 14.98
N LEU A 17 20.27 -16.33 16.03
CA LEU A 17 21.43 -17.22 15.94
C LEU A 17 21.05 -18.68 15.64
N LEU A 18 20.00 -19.21 16.28
CA LEU A 18 19.53 -20.59 16.11
C LEU A 18 18.98 -20.85 14.70
N ASN A 19 18.39 -19.83 14.07
CA ASN A 19 17.88 -19.92 12.70
C ASN A 19 18.97 -19.65 11.63
N GLY A 20 20.25 -19.54 12.00
CA GLY A 20 21.34 -19.30 11.07
C GLY A 20 21.34 -17.90 10.44
N LYS A 21 20.80 -16.88 11.12
CA LYS A 21 20.58 -15.55 10.54
C LYS A 21 21.88 -14.78 10.31
N ASN A 22 22.42 -14.97 9.11
CA ASN A 22 22.73 -13.86 8.22
C ASN A 22 21.95 -13.94 6.89
N ASP A 23 21.20 -15.02 6.63
CA ASP A 23 20.42 -15.16 5.40
C ASP A 23 18.92 -15.12 5.68
N ILE A 24 18.30 -13.98 5.38
CA ILE A 24 16.87 -13.87 5.19
C ILE A 24 16.49 -14.79 4.02
N ASN A 25 15.56 -15.72 4.21
CA ASN A 25 15.14 -16.66 3.18
C ASN A 25 14.09 -16.04 2.26
N GLN A 26 13.16 -15.28 2.83
CA GLN A 26 12.09 -14.63 2.08
C GLN A 26 11.78 -13.25 2.66
N VAL A 27 11.59 -12.29 1.76
CA VAL A 27 11.03 -10.97 2.08
C VAL A 27 9.66 -10.86 1.45
N VAL A 28 8.66 -10.46 2.24
CA VAL A 28 7.31 -10.17 1.75
C VAL A 28 6.94 -8.73 2.05
N ILE A 29 6.49 -8.00 1.04
CA ILE A 29 5.96 -6.64 1.19
C ILE A 29 4.44 -6.71 1.07
N GLY A 30 3.71 -6.50 2.16
CA GLY A 30 2.25 -6.36 2.13
C GLY A 30 1.85 -4.90 1.93
N ILE A 31 0.84 -4.65 1.09
CA ILE A 31 0.33 -3.32 0.76
C ILE A 31 -1.21 -3.34 0.84
N ASP A 32 -1.77 -2.53 1.74
CA ASP A 32 -3.21 -2.28 1.78
C ASP A 32 -3.57 -1.04 0.95
N PRO A 33 -4.20 -1.18 -0.23
CA PRO A 33 -4.43 -0.07 -1.14
C PRO A 33 -5.50 0.90 -0.60
N GLY A 34 -5.20 2.19 -0.68
CA GLY A 34 -6.10 3.27 -0.23
C GLY A 34 -5.55 4.65 -0.63
N LYS A 35 -6.10 5.73 -0.06
CA LYS A 35 -5.53 7.09 -0.28
C LYS A 35 -4.09 7.17 0.24
N ASN A 36 -3.90 6.65 1.45
CA ASN A 36 -2.60 6.49 2.11
C ASN A 36 -2.43 5.00 2.43
N PRO A 37 -1.87 4.20 1.51
CA PRO A 37 -1.66 2.78 1.76
C PRO A 37 -0.83 2.50 3.02
N GLY A 38 -1.26 1.51 3.79
CA GLY A 38 -0.38 0.82 4.74
C GLY A 38 0.57 -0.11 4.00
N VAL A 39 1.84 -0.13 4.39
CA VAL A 39 2.86 -1.02 3.83
C VAL A 39 3.59 -1.72 4.99
N ALA A 40 3.79 -3.03 4.88
CA ALA A 40 4.50 -3.83 5.86
C ALA A 40 5.56 -4.70 5.18
N VAL A 41 6.78 -4.70 5.71
CA VAL A 41 7.87 -5.59 5.27
C VAL A 41 8.03 -6.70 6.28
N LEU A 42 7.99 -7.95 5.81
CA LEU A 42 8.18 -9.14 6.61
C LEU A 42 9.44 -9.87 6.16
N GLU A 43 10.36 -10.11 7.09
CA GLU A 43 11.52 -10.99 6.94
C GLU A 43 11.21 -12.35 7.58
N ASP A 44 11.14 -13.42 6.79
CA ASP A 44 10.78 -14.76 7.26
C ASP A 44 9.51 -14.79 8.13
N GLY A 45 8.53 -13.97 7.75
CA GLY A 45 7.23 -13.85 8.43
C GLY A 45 7.20 -12.91 9.64
N GLN A 46 8.34 -12.33 10.04
CA GLN A 46 8.43 -11.34 11.12
C GLN A 46 8.41 -9.92 10.56
N VAL A 47 7.60 -9.03 11.13
CA VAL A 47 7.52 -7.63 10.70
C VAL A 47 8.85 -6.93 11.03
N SER A 48 9.52 -6.40 10.02
CA SER A 48 10.75 -5.62 10.16
C SER A 48 10.47 -4.12 10.08
N GLU A 49 9.61 -3.71 9.15
CA GLU A 49 9.33 -2.30 8.84
C GLU A 49 7.83 -2.11 8.55
N VAL A 50 7.30 -0.93 8.89
CA VAL A 50 5.93 -0.51 8.55
C VAL A 50 5.92 0.95 8.11
N TYR A 51 5.05 1.25 7.15
CA TYR A 51 4.90 2.59 6.58
C TYR A 51 3.43 2.90 6.34
N HIS A 52 3.12 4.20 6.35
CA HIS A 52 1.84 4.74 5.91
C HIS A 52 2.14 5.99 5.08
N VAL A 53 1.96 5.89 3.77
CA VAL A 53 2.40 6.92 2.82
C VAL A 53 1.33 7.17 1.76
N PRO A 54 1.28 8.34 1.11
CA PRO A 54 0.40 8.56 -0.03
C PRO A 54 0.61 7.52 -1.13
N ALA A 55 -0.48 7.09 -1.79
CA ALA A 55 -0.40 6.03 -2.81
C ALA A 55 0.60 6.31 -3.94
N ARG A 56 0.83 7.59 -4.27
CA ARG A 56 1.80 8.02 -5.29
C ARG A 56 3.26 7.74 -4.89
N ASP A 57 3.55 7.67 -3.59
CA ASP A 57 4.90 7.53 -3.04
C ASP A 57 5.28 6.06 -2.83
N VAL A 58 4.29 5.16 -2.81
CA VAL A 58 4.50 3.70 -2.63
C VAL A 58 5.49 3.10 -3.64
N PRO A 59 5.47 3.41 -4.96
CA PRO A 59 6.47 2.87 -5.87
C PRO A 59 7.91 3.27 -5.52
N ALA A 60 8.13 4.51 -5.07
CA ALA A 60 9.45 4.95 -4.64
C ALA A 60 9.90 4.23 -3.36
N LEU A 61 9.00 4.10 -2.39
CA LEU A 61 9.23 3.33 -1.18
C LEU A 61 9.58 1.87 -1.48
N VAL A 62 8.81 1.21 -2.36
CA VAL A 62 9.07 -0.18 -2.78
C VAL A 62 10.46 -0.29 -3.39
N ARG A 63 10.86 0.64 -4.27
CA ARG A 63 12.22 0.65 -4.84
C ARG A 63 13.29 0.72 -3.75
N GLN A 64 13.15 1.60 -2.78
CA GLN A 64 14.09 1.72 -1.65
C GLN A 64 14.15 0.42 -0.83
N ILE A 65 13.01 -0.22 -0.59
CA ILE A 65 12.97 -1.51 0.10
C ILE A 65 13.70 -2.57 -0.72
N LEU A 66 13.46 -2.67 -2.03
CA LEU A 66 14.13 -3.66 -2.90
C LEU A 66 15.66 -3.49 -2.89
N GLU A 67 16.16 -2.24 -2.84
CA GLU A 67 17.59 -1.93 -2.75
C GLU A 67 18.24 -2.44 -1.45
N ASN A 68 17.48 -2.57 -0.37
CA ASN A 68 17.96 -3.11 0.91
C ASN A 68 18.09 -4.64 0.92
N TYR A 69 17.50 -5.34 -0.06
CA TYR A 69 17.48 -6.81 -0.13
C TYR A 69 18.01 -7.33 -1.48
N PRO A 70 19.26 -6.99 -1.87
CA PRO A 70 19.81 -7.39 -3.15
C PRO A 70 19.92 -8.92 -3.26
N GLY A 71 19.41 -9.48 -4.37
CA GLY A 71 19.49 -10.91 -4.67
C GLY A 71 18.60 -11.81 -3.81
N LYS A 72 17.70 -11.24 -3.00
CA LYS A 72 16.71 -11.99 -2.23
C LYS A 72 15.44 -12.25 -3.06
N ASP A 73 14.74 -13.34 -2.76
CA ASP A 73 13.41 -13.60 -3.31
C ASP A 73 12.38 -12.73 -2.58
N ILE A 74 11.77 -11.81 -3.33
CA ILE A 74 10.84 -10.81 -2.81
C ILE A 74 9.47 -11.01 -3.46
N ILE A 75 8.45 -11.14 -2.61
CA ILE A 75 7.05 -11.20 -3.03
C ILE A 75 6.34 -9.96 -2.54
N ILE A 76 5.67 -9.25 -3.45
CA ILE A 76 4.81 -8.12 -3.09
C ILE A 76 3.37 -8.59 -3.11
N ARG A 77 2.65 -8.38 -2.01
CA ARG A 77 1.25 -8.77 -1.85
C ARG A 77 0.41 -7.51 -1.70
N ILE A 78 -0.62 -7.38 -2.52
CA ILE A 78 -1.49 -6.19 -2.53
C ILE A 78 -2.93 -6.64 -2.29
N GLY A 79 -3.61 -6.02 -1.33
CA GLY A 79 -5.02 -6.30 -1.03
C GLY A 79 -5.94 -6.06 -2.22
N ASN A 80 -7.10 -6.72 -2.25
CA ASN A 80 -8.11 -6.60 -3.32
C ASN A 80 -9.03 -5.37 -3.16
N GLY A 81 -8.82 -4.56 -2.12
CA GLY A 81 -9.49 -3.27 -1.91
C GLY A 81 -9.17 -2.24 -3.00
N ALA A 82 -9.81 -1.06 -2.88
CA ALA A 82 -9.53 0.16 -3.64
C ALA A 82 -9.08 -0.05 -5.10
N ARG A 83 -9.93 -0.72 -5.90
CA ARG A 83 -9.63 -1.20 -7.28
C ARG A 83 -8.72 -0.29 -8.09
N LEU A 84 -9.08 0.99 -8.27
CA LEU A 84 -8.27 1.89 -9.10
C LEU A 84 -6.86 2.14 -8.53
N VAL A 85 -6.74 2.32 -7.22
CA VAL A 85 -5.44 2.51 -6.56
C VAL A 85 -4.63 1.23 -6.69
N ARG A 86 -5.22 0.08 -6.36
CA ARG A 86 -4.58 -1.23 -6.49
C ARG A 86 -4.04 -1.46 -7.91
N THR A 87 -4.86 -1.26 -8.94
CA THR A 87 -4.46 -1.47 -10.34
C THR A 87 -3.30 -0.55 -10.73
N ARG A 88 -3.33 0.72 -10.29
CA ARG A 88 -2.21 1.65 -10.51
C ARG A 88 -0.93 1.19 -9.82
N LEU A 89 -1.02 0.80 -8.55
CA LEU A 89 0.13 0.27 -7.80
C LEU A 89 0.72 -0.97 -8.47
N ILE A 90 -0.12 -1.94 -8.84
CA ILE A 90 0.30 -3.14 -9.59
C ILE A 90 1.07 -2.74 -10.84
N ASN A 91 0.51 -1.86 -11.68
CA ASN A 91 1.15 -1.47 -12.93
C ASN A 91 2.50 -0.76 -12.71
N SER A 92 2.57 0.17 -11.74
CA SER A 92 3.78 0.92 -11.43
C SER A 92 4.89 0.05 -10.85
N ILE A 93 4.53 -0.97 -10.05
CA ILE A 93 5.48 -1.85 -9.39
C ILE A 93 5.91 -3.01 -10.31
N LEU A 94 5.01 -3.54 -11.15
CA LEU A 94 5.32 -4.63 -12.09
C LEU A 94 6.47 -4.26 -13.03
N ASP A 95 6.54 -2.98 -13.44
CA ASP A 95 7.61 -2.47 -14.31
C ASP A 95 9.01 -2.52 -13.63
N MET A 96 9.09 -2.84 -12.33
CA MET A 96 10.34 -3.08 -11.58
C MET A 96 10.84 -4.53 -11.66
N GLY A 97 10.12 -5.44 -12.33
CA GLY A 97 10.54 -6.84 -12.51
C GLY A 97 10.31 -7.75 -11.31
N VAL A 98 9.42 -7.37 -10.40
CA VAL A 98 9.12 -8.09 -9.16
C VAL A 98 7.86 -8.97 -9.27
N ASN A 99 7.79 -10.01 -8.44
CA ASN A 99 6.60 -10.85 -8.33
C ASN A 99 5.53 -10.15 -7.47
N ILE A 100 4.35 -9.94 -8.05
CA ILE A 100 3.21 -9.36 -7.34
C ILE A 100 2.08 -10.38 -7.25
N GLU A 101 1.46 -10.48 -6.08
CA GLU A 101 0.25 -11.23 -5.81
C GLU A 101 -0.88 -10.30 -5.37
N VAL A 102 -2.09 -10.51 -5.88
CA VAL A 102 -3.31 -9.90 -5.33
C VAL A 102 -3.91 -10.83 -4.30
N VAL A 103 -4.10 -10.33 -3.09
CA VAL A 103 -4.67 -11.06 -1.95
C VAL A 103 -6.15 -10.71 -1.83
N ASP A 104 -6.99 -11.73 -1.75
CA ASP A 104 -8.41 -11.56 -1.47
C ASP A 104 -8.65 -11.57 0.04
N GLU A 105 -9.05 -10.43 0.59
CA GLU A 105 -9.35 -10.25 2.02
C GLU A 105 -10.85 -10.38 2.33
N THR A 106 -11.66 -10.73 1.31
CA THR A 106 -13.11 -10.85 1.46
C THR A 106 -13.42 -12.03 2.39
N GLY A 107 -13.83 -11.72 3.62
CA GLY A 107 -14.16 -12.71 4.64
C GLY A 107 -13.13 -12.88 5.76
N THR A 108 -12.01 -12.14 5.73
CA THR A 108 -10.98 -12.20 6.79
C THR A 108 -10.89 -10.96 7.66
N SER A 109 -11.73 -9.95 7.47
CA SER A 109 -11.89 -8.89 8.48
C SER A 109 -12.67 -9.45 9.67
N PRO A 110 -12.07 -9.64 10.86
CA PRO A 110 -12.89 -9.56 12.06
C PRO A 110 -13.54 -8.18 12.02
N SER A 111 -14.82 -8.10 12.35
CA SER A 111 -15.46 -6.82 12.66
C SER A 111 -14.73 -6.22 13.87
N MET A 112 -13.59 -5.55 13.65
CA MET A 112 -12.92 -4.80 14.70
C MET A 112 -13.86 -3.67 15.10
N GLY A 113 -14.27 -3.72 16.37
CA GLY A 113 -15.25 -2.82 16.94
C GLY A 113 -14.87 -1.36 16.71
N ARG A 114 -15.90 -0.55 16.41
CA ARG A 114 -15.82 0.91 16.38
C ARG A 114 -15.29 1.41 17.72
N GLY A 115 -13.98 1.65 17.80
CA GLY A 115 -13.38 2.20 19.02
C GLY A 115 -11.86 2.19 19.00
N ILE A 116 -11.29 3.39 18.91
CA ILE A 116 -10.02 3.81 19.54
C ILE A 116 -8.72 3.60 18.74
N HIS A 117 -8.69 2.87 17.63
CA HIS A 117 -7.47 2.82 16.78
C HIS A 117 -7.54 3.85 15.64
N SER A 118 -6.53 4.73 15.53
CA SER A 118 -6.37 5.66 14.40
C SER A 118 -6.40 4.89 13.07
N PHE A 119 -7.09 5.43 12.06
CA PHE A 119 -7.21 4.80 10.72
C PHE A 119 -5.85 4.30 10.16
N GLU A 120 -4.79 5.07 10.36
CA GLU A 120 -3.42 4.72 9.94
C GLU A 120 -2.93 3.37 10.49
N MET A 121 -3.23 3.09 11.77
CA MET A 121 -2.86 1.82 12.40
C MET A 121 -3.67 0.66 11.82
N SER A 122 -4.92 0.91 11.43
CA SER A 122 -5.76 -0.09 10.76
C SER A 122 -5.18 -0.51 9.42
N ASP A 123 -4.75 0.47 8.59
CA ASP A 123 -4.17 0.21 7.28
C ASP A 123 -2.84 -0.56 7.40
N ILE A 124 -2.02 -0.24 8.41
CA ILE A 124 -0.78 -1.00 8.70
C ILE A 124 -1.09 -2.44 9.12
N ILE A 125 -2.07 -2.65 10.00
CA ILE A 125 -2.48 -4.00 10.42
C ILE A 125 -3.00 -4.80 9.22
N ALA A 126 -3.79 -4.19 8.34
CA ALA A 126 -4.24 -4.79 7.10
C ALA A 126 -3.04 -5.20 6.23
N ALA A 127 -2.07 -4.32 6.02
CA ALA A 127 -0.85 -4.61 5.27
C ALA A 127 -0.07 -5.81 5.83
N ILE A 128 0.04 -5.94 7.15
CA ILE A 128 0.66 -7.11 7.80
C ILE A 128 -0.13 -8.39 7.49
N ASN A 129 -1.46 -8.35 7.53
CA ASN A 129 -2.30 -9.50 7.22
C ASN A 129 -2.18 -9.90 5.74
N ILE A 130 -2.20 -8.92 4.84
CA ILE A 130 -1.97 -9.10 3.39
C ILE A 130 -0.62 -9.78 3.16
N ALA A 131 0.44 -9.33 3.84
CA ALA A 131 1.77 -9.93 3.73
C ALA A 131 1.80 -11.41 4.16
N ARG A 132 0.88 -11.88 5.00
CA ARG A 132 0.86 -13.26 5.51
C ARG A 132 0.01 -14.22 4.67
N LEU A 133 -0.98 -13.71 3.96
CA LEU A 133 -1.87 -14.53 3.12
C LEU A 133 -1.22 -14.85 1.77
N LYS A 134 -1.62 -15.95 1.14
CA LYS A 134 -1.24 -16.21 -0.25
C LYS A 134 -2.18 -15.47 -1.18
N GLY A 135 -1.64 -14.89 -2.25
CA GLY A 135 -2.45 -14.26 -3.28
C GLY A 135 -2.39 -14.98 -4.63
N THR A 136 -2.95 -14.32 -5.64
CA THR A 136 -2.94 -14.75 -7.04
C THR A 136 -2.00 -13.85 -7.84
N ARG A 137 -1.20 -14.41 -8.74
CA ARG A 137 -0.21 -13.64 -9.50
C ARG A 137 -0.88 -12.51 -10.29
N ALA A 138 -0.41 -11.29 -10.08
CA ALA A 138 -0.89 -10.11 -10.79
C ALA A 138 -0.23 -9.96 -12.15
N THR A 139 -0.97 -9.37 -13.09
CA THR A 139 -0.47 -8.93 -14.39
C THR A 139 -0.89 -7.48 -14.64
N LYS A 140 -0.28 -6.85 -15.64
CA LYS A 140 -0.59 -5.47 -16.04
C LYS A 140 -2.06 -5.40 -16.46
N GLN A 141 -2.76 -4.40 -15.97
CA GLN A 141 -4.20 -4.24 -16.11
C GLN A 141 -4.53 -2.84 -16.62
N GLU A 142 -5.59 -2.69 -17.41
CA GLU A 142 -6.04 -1.37 -17.84
C GLU A 142 -6.70 -0.61 -16.67
N VAL A 143 -6.31 0.65 -16.47
CA VAL A 143 -6.93 1.54 -15.47
C VAL A 143 -8.06 2.31 -16.15
N GLU A 144 -9.22 1.69 -16.27
CA GLU A 144 -10.43 2.37 -16.74
C GLU A 144 -11.42 2.60 -15.56
N PRO A 145 -11.65 3.87 -15.20
CA PRO A 145 -12.62 4.25 -14.17
C PRO A 145 -14.06 4.02 -14.60
N SER A 146 -14.85 3.44 -13.71
CA SER A 146 -16.30 3.38 -13.85
C SER A 146 -16.96 4.75 -13.67
N MET A 147 -18.20 4.88 -14.14
CA MET A 147 -19.02 6.06 -13.90
C MET A 147 -19.19 6.39 -12.41
N GLY A 148 -19.35 5.35 -11.58
CA GLY A 148 -19.48 5.52 -10.13
C GLY A 148 -18.20 6.05 -9.48
N GLU A 149 -17.04 5.57 -9.90
CA GLU A 149 -15.74 6.05 -9.39
C GLU A 149 -15.46 7.49 -9.80
N ILE A 150 -15.78 7.86 -11.05
CA ILE A 150 -15.70 9.25 -11.53
C ILE A 150 -16.60 10.14 -10.68
N LYS A 151 -17.86 9.72 -10.45
CA LYS A 151 -18.81 10.52 -9.67
C LYS A 151 -18.33 10.74 -8.24
N ARG A 152 -17.80 9.71 -7.57
CA ARG A 152 -17.22 9.84 -6.22
C ARG A 152 -16.07 10.83 -6.18
N ILE A 153 -15.21 10.85 -7.20
CA ILE A 153 -14.11 11.82 -7.30
C ILE A 153 -14.65 13.25 -7.44
N GLN A 154 -15.70 13.46 -8.23
CA GLN A 154 -16.35 14.77 -8.37
C GLN A 154 -17.06 15.22 -7.07
N GLU A 155 -17.66 14.28 -6.33
CA GLU A 155 -18.25 14.52 -5.02
C GLU A 155 -17.17 14.93 -4.01
N TYR A 156 -16.06 14.18 -3.93
CA TYR A 156 -14.92 14.48 -3.07
C TYR A 156 -14.30 15.85 -3.37
N SER A 157 -14.16 16.19 -4.67
CA SER A 157 -13.67 17.50 -5.11
C SER A 157 -14.55 18.66 -4.62
N ARG A 158 -15.87 18.49 -4.61
CA ARG A 158 -16.81 19.51 -4.12
C ARG A 158 -16.66 19.74 -2.62
N GLU A 159 -16.45 18.68 -1.86
CA GLU A 159 -16.22 18.76 -0.41
C GLU A 159 -14.92 19.53 -0.08
N HIS A 160 -13.88 19.35 -0.89
CA HIS A 160 -12.55 19.96 -0.67
C HIS A 160 -12.40 21.36 -1.26
N SER A 161 -13.31 21.80 -2.14
CA SER A 161 -13.35 23.16 -2.72
C SER A 161 -14.25 24.13 -1.94
N ASN A 162 -14.53 23.84 -0.65
CA ASN A 162 -15.51 24.58 0.17
C ASN A 162 -16.89 24.70 -0.52
N GLY A 163 -17.30 23.68 -1.28
CA GLY A 163 -18.64 23.58 -1.88
C GLY A 163 -18.87 24.41 -3.14
N LYS A 164 -17.84 25.01 -3.74
CA LYS A 164 -18.02 25.94 -4.87
C LYS A 164 -18.32 25.23 -6.20
N THR A 165 -17.56 24.20 -6.59
CA THR A 165 -17.82 23.45 -7.84
C THR A 165 -17.18 22.05 -7.81
N SER A 166 -17.83 21.05 -8.42
CA SER A 166 -17.21 19.75 -8.71
C SER A 166 -16.34 19.86 -9.96
N ILE A 167 -15.12 19.28 -9.93
CA ILE A 167 -14.28 19.21 -11.14
C ILE A 167 -15.02 18.54 -12.33
N PRO A 168 -14.75 18.98 -13.57
CA PRO A 168 -15.26 18.33 -14.77
C PRO A 168 -14.90 16.84 -14.85
N ARG A 169 -15.74 16.08 -15.56
CA ARG A 169 -15.58 14.63 -15.73
C ARG A 169 -14.20 14.24 -16.30
N ASP A 170 -13.65 15.04 -17.21
CA ASP A 170 -12.34 14.77 -17.80
C ASP A 170 -11.22 14.91 -16.78
N LEU A 171 -11.26 15.91 -15.90
CA LEU A 171 -10.30 16.03 -14.80
C LEU A 171 -10.48 14.90 -13.78
N ALA A 172 -11.72 14.57 -13.42
CA ALA A 172 -12.01 13.44 -12.55
C ALA A 172 -11.47 12.11 -13.12
N ARG A 173 -11.56 11.93 -14.44
CA ARG A 173 -10.99 10.77 -15.13
C ARG A 173 -9.46 10.75 -15.05
N LYS A 174 -8.78 11.89 -15.21
CA LYS A 174 -7.32 12.00 -15.05
C LYS A 174 -6.88 11.66 -13.62
N VAL A 175 -7.60 12.16 -12.61
CA VAL A 175 -7.38 11.79 -11.20
C VAL A 175 -7.61 10.29 -10.96
N ALA A 176 -8.67 9.75 -11.56
CA ALA A 176 -9.01 8.33 -11.50
C ALA A 176 -8.01 7.41 -12.24
N LYS A 177 -7.21 7.96 -13.14
CA LYS A 177 -6.10 7.27 -13.80
C LYS A 177 -4.75 7.50 -13.11
N GLY A 178 -4.68 8.44 -12.17
CA GLY A 178 -3.45 8.82 -11.48
C GLY A 178 -2.54 9.72 -12.32
N GLU A 179 -3.07 10.32 -13.38
CA GLU A 179 -2.35 11.27 -14.25
C GLU A 179 -2.21 12.65 -13.60
N MET A 180 -2.97 12.90 -12.53
CA MET A 180 -3.07 14.16 -11.82
C MET A 180 -3.62 13.89 -10.41
N THR A 181 -3.22 14.70 -9.44
CA THR A 181 -3.74 14.69 -8.07
C THR A 181 -5.08 15.41 -7.97
N MET A 182 -5.83 15.18 -6.89
CA MET A 182 -7.10 15.88 -6.67
C MET A 182 -6.87 17.39 -6.54
N GLU A 183 -5.80 17.77 -5.85
CA GLU A 183 -5.41 19.16 -5.59
C GLU A 183 -5.08 19.88 -6.91
N GLU A 184 -4.24 19.29 -7.75
CA GLU A 184 -3.94 19.83 -9.09
C GLU A 184 -5.19 19.93 -9.97
N ALA A 185 -6.13 18.99 -9.85
CA ALA A 185 -7.39 19.02 -10.61
C ALA A 185 -8.29 20.17 -10.18
N ILE A 186 -8.38 20.43 -8.87
CA ILE A 186 -9.14 21.56 -8.31
C ILE A 186 -8.50 22.88 -8.71
N GLU A 187 -7.18 23.02 -8.54
CA GLU A 187 -6.46 24.24 -8.91
C GLU A 187 -6.63 24.57 -10.40
N LYS A 188 -6.50 23.56 -11.28
CA LYS A 188 -6.69 23.74 -12.72
C LYS A 188 -8.14 24.10 -13.09
N HIS A 189 -9.11 23.67 -12.30
CA HIS A 189 -10.51 24.02 -12.53
C HIS A 189 -10.82 25.45 -12.07
N ASP A 190 -10.26 25.87 -10.94
CA ASP A 190 -10.47 27.19 -10.36
C ASP A 190 -9.71 28.30 -11.12
N ASN A 191 -8.56 27.98 -11.71
CA ASN A 191 -7.74 28.88 -12.52
C ASN A 191 -7.55 28.34 -13.96
N PRO A 192 -8.57 28.41 -14.83
CA PRO A 192 -8.42 28.03 -16.23
C PRO A 192 -7.46 29.00 -16.94
N ALA A 193 -6.52 28.43 -17.70
CA ALA A 193 -5.57 29.18 -18.55
C ALA A 193 -6.27 29.94 -19.70
#